data_AF-A0A2V0P312-F1
#
_entry.id   AF-A0A2V0P312-F1
#
_cell.length_a   1.000
_cell.length_b   1.000
_cell.length_c   1.000
_cell.angle_alpha   90.00
_cell.angle_beta   90.00
_cell.angle_gamma   90.00
#
_symmetry.space_group_name_H-M   'P 1'
#
loop_
_entity.id
_entity.type
_entity.pdbx_description
1 polymer ?
#
loop_
_entity_poly.entity_id
_entity_poly.type
_entity_poly.pdbx_seq_one_letter_code
_entity_poly.pdbx_strand_id
1 'polypeptide(L)'
;MRRAGGSLAPLLRWLAARGAGAGALPGRPLPAAAAGAAATHTAIHPSAPGSWQAPCGWLPAAGLHSSRGASAADAAGGDAGGGDAPKRARCATAEGGRATRGRTTESRAAVEDVAIMTDKQLLRRNKPWLQEQCWQRGLPFDGTKEVLMQRLIEWQQTAEGQTAAEAARAAAREAVEAAHAARAAAAAKLGIKWAPAGAAQAPAAAAAEAPPAAQAAVAAAPAQERAAAAEQAAAPAAAAAPSKQAAAVPSPPPPSLEPQPPAEALKQQQAAAAAAPPPPPPLPSTSPSPPPQQQQQQEQQEQTQEQQQAQQRRDEADQAAAAGEVLTAALSRLRDRPADAAAAAAARNALEARARRLPRGAGPEEVAPLAAQLLGGCSPPGLAALARATYGREVQDSRVCAAVAAALAGAARQLGPHELHSALRLMAAHEHDTVRTGLVALAEALVRESGGLSAMQLSEVVALLRDMAFDDAWGLYLITKEASRRLQEFGPEDLARLVVAVADMHVGDSELGESAAAAAAARRGEYSSDQLGAVRDALRRMGCDPGDALAAEA
;
A
#
# COMPACT_ATOMS: atom_id res chain seq x y z
N MET A 1 -19.85 32.69 -27.03
CA MET A 1 -18.47 33.19 -27.25
C MET A 1 -17.93 33.85 -25.97
N ARG A 2 -17.24 33.09 -25.11
CA ARG A 2 -16.16 33.54 -24.22
C ARG A 2 -15.28 32.30 -24.01
N ARG A 3 -14.03 32.36 -24.48
CA ARG A 3 -13.05 31.27 -24.39
C ARG A 3 -12.46 31.24 -22.98
N ALA A 4 -12.43 30.07 -22.36
CA ALA A 4 -11.56 29.80 -21.22
C ALA A 4 -10.15 29.51 -21.78
N GLY A 5 -9.21 30.42 -21.51
CA GLY A 5 -7.79 30.20 -21.76
C GLY A 5 -7.19 29.47 -20.56
N GLY A 6 -6.93 28.17 -20.71
CA GLY A 6 -6.12 27.42 -19.75
C GLY A 6 -4.65 27.79 -19.90
N SER A 7 -4.04 28.26 -18.81
CA SER A 7 -2.63 28.63 -18.76
C SER A 7 -1.72 27.39 -18.77
N LEU A 8 -0.78 27.35 -19.71
CA LEU A 8 0.27 26.32 -19.83
C LEU A 8 1.42 26.50 -18.81
N ALA A 9 1.30 27.47 -17.90
CA ALA A 9 2.33 27.76 -16.89
C ALA A 9 2.72 26.57 -15.98
N PRO A 10 1.82 25.64 -15.59
CA PRO A 10 2.21 24.50 -14.75
C PRO A 10 3.10 23.50 -15.52
N LEU A 11 2.81 23.29 -16.81
CA LEU A 11 3.56 22.38 -17.69
C LEU A 11 4.98 22.90 -17.96
N LEU A 12 5.11 24.21 -18.15
CA LEU A 12 6.41 24.85 -18.36
C LEU A 12 7.26 24.89 -17.09
N ARG A 13 6.66 25.01 -15.90
CA ARG A 13 7.39 24.86 -14.62
C ARG A 13 7.91 23.44 -14.42
N TRP A 14 7.12 22.43 -14.80
CA TRP A 14 7.52 21.03 -14.69
C TRP A 14 8.67 20.70 -15.67
N LEU A 15 8.65 21.24 -16.89
CA LEU A 15 9.73 21.06 -17.86
C LEU A 15 11.03 21.79 -17.48
N ALA A 16 10.93 23.00 -16.90
CA ALA A 16 12.10 23.76 -16.45
C ALA A 16 12.83 23.08 -15.27
N ALA A 17 12.10 22.42 -14.36
CA ALA A 17 12.70 21.69 -13.24
C ALA A 17 13.50 20.44 -13.69
N ARG A 18 13.23 19.92 -14.90
CA ARG A 18 13.92 18.74 -15.45
C ARG A 18 15.16 19.07 -16.29
N GLY A 19 15.32 20.33 -16.72
CA GLY A 19 16.44 20.77 -17.56
C GLY A 19 17.70 21.23 -16.82
N ALA A 20 17.62 21.46 -15.50
CA ALA A 20 18.70 22.10 -14.74
C ALA A 20 19.79 21.13 -14.20
N GLY A 21 19.83 19.88 -14.66
CA GLY A 21 20.66 18.82 -14.08
C GLY A 21 21.72 18.21 -14.99
N ALA A 22 22.16 18.87 -16.05
CA ALA A 22 23.24 18.37 -16.93
C ALA A 22 24.49 19.24 -16.81
N GLY A 23 25.48 18.71 -16.08
CA GLY A 23 26.81 19.31 -15.94
C GLY A 23 27.57 19.37 -17.26
N ALA A 24 28.35 20.44 -17.39
CA ALA A 24 29.16 20.79 -18.54
C ALA A 24 30.28 19.77 -18.83
N LEU A 25 30.46 19.42 -20.10
CA LEU A 25 31.72 18.94 -20.67
C LEU A 25 32.00 19.65 -22.02
N PRO A 26 33.28 19.88 -22.39
CA PRO A 26 33.65 20.89 -23.36
C PRO A 26 33.80 20.36 -24.79
N GLY A 27 33.28 21.16 -25.74
CA GLY A 27 33.96 21.55 -26.98
C GLY A 27 34.27 20.50 -28.06
N ARG A 28 33.47 20.49 -29.14
CA ARG A 28 33.97 20.47 -30.54
C ARG A 28 32.86 20.85 -31.55
N PRO A 29 33.22 21.42 -32.72
CA PRO A 29 32.32 22.24 -33.53
C PRO A 29 31.53 21.46 -34.58
N LEU A 30 30.32 21.93 -34.87
CA LEU A 30 29.48 21.54 -36.01
C LEU A 30 29.88 22.34 -37.26
N PRO A 31 29.91 21.73 -38.47
CA PRO A 31 29.95 22.48 -39.71
C PRO A 31 28.53 22.81 -40.21
N ALA A 32 28.46 23.92 -40.93
CA ALA A 32 27.27 24.55 -41.46
C ALA A 32 26.84 24.02 -42.84
N ALA A 33 25.56 24.26 -43.11
CA ALA A 33 24.93 24.53 -44.41
C ALA A 33 24.69 23.38 -45.41
N ALA A 34 23.42 23.21 -45.80
CA ALA A 34 22.99 23.51 -47.17
C ALA A 34 21.46 23.65 -47.25
N ALA A 35 21.02 24.70 -47.93
CA ALA A 35 19.65 25.02 -48.29
C ALA A 35 19.34 24.61 -49.74
N GLY A 36 18.04 24.51 -50.07
CA GLY A 36 17.49 24.34 -51.42
C GLY A 36 16.79 22.97 -51.57
N ALA A 37 15.59 22.83 -52.12
CA ALA A 37 14.90 23.62 -53.14
C ALA A 37 13.36 23.43 -53.05
N ALA A 38 12.65 24.22 -53.86
CA ALA A 38 11.22 24.50 -53.84
C ALA A 38 10.34 23.63 -54.78
N ALA A 39 9.03 23.76 -54.55
CA ALA A 39 7.87 23.58 -55.46
C ALA A 39 7.54 22.13 -55.90
N THR A 40 6.28 21.68 -56.04
CA THR A 40 5.11 22.28 -56.71
C THR A 40 3.75 21.68 -56.25
N HIS A 41 2.71 22.53 -56.36
CA HIS A 41 1.25 22.30 -56.41
C HIS A 41 0.71 20.91 -56.84
N THR A 42 -0.39 20.46 -56.20
CA THR A 42 -1.69 20.26 -56.88
C THR A 42 -2.85 20.25 -55.85
N ALA A 43 -3.93 20.95 -56.17
CA ALA A 43 -5.16 21.08 -55.38
C ALA A 43 -6.27 20.20 -55.95
N ILE A 44 -7.10 19.58 -55.10
CA ILE A 44 -8.47 19.13 -55.45
C ILE A 44 -9.37 19.22 -54.20
N HIS A 45 -10.37 20.11 -54.25
CA HIS A 45 -11.62 20.12 -53.47
C HIS A 45 -12.63 19.16 -54.14
N PRO A 46 -13.71 18.64 -53.49
CA PRO A 46 -14.83 19.51 -53.09
C PRO A 46 -15.80 19.03 -51.97
N SER A 47 -16.67 19.97 -51.58
CA SER A 47 -18.07 19.83 -51.14
C SER A 47 -18.49 19.24 -49.78
N ALA A 48 -19.04 20.13 -48.94
CA ALA A 48 -20.14 19.86 -48.00
C ALA A 48 -21.49 20.10 -48.72
N PRO A 49 -22.66 19.64 -48.20
CA PRO A 49 -23.39 20.44 -47.19
C PRO A 49 -24.27 19.63 -46.21
N GLY A 50 -24.78 20.29 -45.15
CA GLY A 50 -25.92 19.76 -44.39
C GLY A 50 -26.08 20.30 -42.96
N SER A 51 -26.55 21.54 -42.83
CA SER A 51 -26.96 22.17 -41.56
C SER A 51 -28.36 21.74 -41.12
N TRP A 52 -28.56 21.43 -39.83
CA TRP A 52 -29.89 21.51 -39.18
C TRP A 52 -29.78 22.12 -37.77
N GLN A 53 -30.80 22.94 -37.47
CA GLN A 53 -30.93 23.86 -36.34
C GLN A 53 -31.30 23.17 -35.02
N ALA A 54 -31.05 23.89 -33.92
CA ALA A 54 -31.43 23.59 -32.53
C ALA A 54 -32.96 23.56 -32.30
N PRO A 55 -33.43 23.20 -31.09
CA PRO A 55 -33.62 24.25 -30.08
C PRO A 55 -33.29 23.89 -28.63
N CYS A 56 -33.11 24.94 -27.85
CA CYS A 56 -32.88 24.99 -26.41
C CYS A 56 -34.08 24.55 -25.57
N GLY A 57 -33.81 23.98 -24.40
CA GLY A 57 -34.75 23.88 -23.28
C GLY A 57 -33.99 24.03 -21.96
N TRP A 58 -34.39 25.01 -21.15
CA TRP A 58 -33.81 25.38 -19.85
C TRP A 58 -34.34 24.50 -18.71
N LEU A 59 -33.44 24.14 -17.76
CA LEU A 59 -33.52 24.10 -16.27
C LEU A 59 -34.87 23.78 -15.55
N PRO A 60 -34.87 23.12 -14.35
CA PRO A 60 -34.05 23.57 -13.23
C PRO A 60 -33.41 22.52 -12.31
N ALA A 61 -32.40 23.03 -11.60
CA ALA A 61 -31.73 22.44 -10.47
C ALA A 61 -32.65 22.35 -9.25
N ALA A 62 -32.66 21.20 -8.58
CA ALA A 62 -33.19 21.03 -7.24
C ALA A 62 -32.06 20.51 -6.34
N GLY A 63 -31.70 21.31 -5.35
CA GLY A 63 -30.77 20.93 -4.29
C GLY A 63 -31.43 19.96 -3.32
N LEU A 64 -30.68 18.96 -2.85
CA LEU A 64 -31.11 18.09 -1.76
C LEU A 64 -30.18 18.28 -0.56
N HIS A 65 -30.84 18.65 0.53
CA HIS A 65 -30.30 18.82 1.86
C HIS A 65 -29.83 17.48 2.44
N SER A 66 -28.74 17.57 3.19
CA SER A 66 -28.26 16.55 4.11
C SER A 66 -29.24 16.40 5.28
N SER A 67 -29.78 15.20 5.50
CA SER A 67 -30.46 14.84 6.74
C SER A 67 -29.87 13.54 7.29
N ARG A 68 -29.13 13.69 8.39
CA ARG A 68 -28.78 12.64 9.34
C ARG A 68 -30.06 12.10 10.00
N GLY A 69 -30.22 10.78 10.03
CA GLY A 69 -31.18 10.07 10.86
C GLY A 69 -30.51 8.85 11.47
N ALA A 70 -30.51 8.77 12.79
CA ALA A 70 -29.96 7.69 13.60
C ALA A 70 -31.08 6.80 14.18
N SER A 71 -30.71 5.57 14.56
CA SER A 71 -31.47 4.60 15.39
C SER A 71 -32.62 3.86 14.69
N ALA A 72 -32.98 2.60 14.99
CA ALA A 72 -32.61 1.61 16.02
C ALA A 72 -32.99 0.20 15.47
N ALA A 73 -32.24 -0.86 15.79
CA ALA A 73 -32.62 -1.95 16.70
C ALA A 73 -33.45 -3.11 16.10
N ASP A 74 -33.11 -4.31 16.60
CA ASP A 74 -33.76 -5.63 16.49
C ASP A 74 -33.62 -6.47 15.21
N ALA A 75 -32.76 -7.49 15.29
CA ALA A 75 -33.20 -8.88 15.12
C ALA A 75 -32.16 -9.85 15.73
N ALA A 76 -32.59 -10.54 16.78
CA ALA A 76 -31.90 -11.68 17.37
C ALA A 76 -32.30 -12.98 16.64
N GLY A 77 -31.41 -13.98 16.70
CA GLY A 77 -31.75 -15.41 16.59
C GLY A 77 -31.28 -16.10 15.32
N GLY A 78 -30.39 -17.08 15.47
CA GLY A 78 -29.96 -17.96 14.37
C GLY A 78 -28.79 -18.86 14.74
N ASP A 79 -29.06 -19.84 15.58
CA ASP A 79 -28.19 -20.95 15.98
C ASP A 79 -27.98 -21.93 14.81
N ALA A 80 -26.74 -22.36 14.52
CA ALA A 80 -26.46 -23.55 13.72
C ALA A 80 -25.02 -24.04 13.94
N GLY A 81 -24.91 -25.24 14.49
CA GLY A 81 -23.67 -25.91 14.88
C GLY A 81 -22.72 -26.33 13.76
N GLY A 82 -21.47 -26.55 14.17
CA GLY A 82 -20.83 -27.87 14.04
C GLY A 82 -19.91 -28.11 12.84
N GLY A 83 -18.61 -28.27 13.10
CA GLY A 83 -17.67 -28.86 12.13
C GLY A 83 -16.19 -28.68 12.50
N ASP A 84 -15.72 -29.40 13.52
CA ASP A 84 -14.29 -29.49 13.86
C ASP A 84 -13.51 -30.31 12.83
N ALA A 85 -12.40 -29.76 12.33
CA ALA A 85 -11.37 -30.49 11.58
C ALA A 85 -9.97 -30.01 12.00
N PRO A 86 -8.99 -30.91 12.22
CA PRO A 86 -7.73 -30.58 12.89
C PRO A 86 -6.73 -29.89 11.97
N LYS A 87 -6.31 -28.67 12.31
CA LYS A 87 -5.21 -27.96 11.65
C LYS A 87 -3.85 -28.44 12.16
N ARG A 88 -3.00 -28.91 11.24
CA ARG A 88 -1.58 -29.23 11.48
C ARG A 88 -0.81 -27.94 11.76
N ALA A 89 -0.18 -27.86 12.94
CA ALA A 89 0.75 -26.80 13.30
C ALA A 89 2.07 -26.97 12.50
N ARG A 90 2.45 -25.95 11.73
CA ARG A 90 3.83 -25.75 11.29
C ARG A 90 4.38 -24.52 12.02
N CYS A 91 5.34 -24.75 12.91
CA CYS A 91 6.18 -23.71 13.47
C CYS A 91 7.07 -23.14 12.35
N ALA A 92 6.96 -21.84 12.08
CA ALA A 92 7.93 -21.10 11.29
C ALA A 92 8.39 -19.90 12.11
N THR A 93 9.62 -19.98 12.60
CA THR A 93 10.37 -18.86 13.18
C THR A 93 10.81 -17.94 12.04
N ALA A 94 10.44 -16.66 12.11
CA ALA A 94 10.85 -15.65 11.13
C ALA A 94 11.25 -14.36 11.85
N GLU A 95 12.52 -14.27 12.23
CA GLU A 95 13.21 -13.01 12.50
C GLU A 95 14.17 -12.68 11.36
N GLY A 96 14.17 -11.41 10.95
CA GLY A 96 15.31 -10.77 10.30
C GLY A 96 15.19 -10.58 8.79
N GLY A 97 14.69 -9.41 8.38
CA GLY A 97 14.94 -8.93 7.02
C GLY A 97 14.33 -7.58 6.69
N ARG A 98 15.12 -6.51 6.77
CA ARG A 98 15.07 -5.38 5.83
C ARG A 98 16.24 -4.41 6.05
N ALA A 99 17.11 -4.30 5.04
CA ALA A 99 17.77 -3.05 4.62
C ALA A 99 18.61 -3.30 3.37
N THR A 100 18.04 -3.04 2.19
CA THR A 100 18.66 -2.50 0.95
C THR A 100 17.69 -2.73 -0.22
N ARG A 101 16.88 -1.71 -0.57
CA ARG A 101 16.10 -1.68 -1.82
C ARG A 101 16.31 -0.35 -2.53
N GLY A 102 17.41 -0.27 -3.25
CA GLY A 102 17.51 0.52 -4.47
C GLY A 102 17.65 -0.46 -5.63
N ARG A 103 16.60 -0.60 -6.44
CA ARG A 103 16.54 -1.34 -7.73
C ARG A 103 17.12 -2.77 -7.75
N THR A 104 16.44 -3.72 -7.13
CA THR A 104 16.44 -5.13 -7.58
C THR A 104 15.04 -5.73 -7.34
N THR A 105 14.22 -5.75 -8.38
CA THR A 105 12.86 -6.31 -8.38
C THR A 105 12.85 -7.81 -8.68
N GLU A 106 13.79 -8.57 -8.15
CA GLU A 106 13.82 -10.04 -8.33
C GLU A 106 14.00 -10.70 -6.96
N SER A 107 12.89 -10.84 -6.26
CA SER A 107 12.82 -11.65 -5.05
C SER A 107 12.81 -13.14 -5.42
N ARG A 108 13.27 -14.01 -4.52
CA ARG A 108 13.20 -15.48 -4.64
C ARG A 108 11.81 -16.02 -5.04
N ALA A 109 10.73 -15.33 -4.66
CA ALA A 109 9.38 -15.64 -5.11
C ALA A 109 9.18 -15.40 -6.61
N ALA A 110 9.81 -14.37 -7.19
CA ALA A 110 9.79 -14.16 -8.64
C ALA A 110 10.59 -15.23 -9.40
N VAL A 111 11.67 -15.77 -8.81
CA VAL A 111 12.45 -16.87 -9.39
C VAL A 111 11.69 -18.20 -9.29
N GLU A 112 11.04 -18.46 -8.15
CA GLU A 112 10.18 -19.63 -7.96
C GLU A 112 8.92 -19.53 -8.85
N ASP A 113 8.31 -18.36 -9.00
CA ASP A 113 7.18 -18.12 -9.92
C ASP A 113 7.57 -18.29 -11.39
N VAL A 114 8.77 -17.84 -11.79
CA VAL A 114 9.31 -18.06 -13.14
C VAL A 114 9.51 -19.56 -13.42
N ALA A 115 9.84 -20.37 -12.42
CA ALA A 115 10.05 -21.81 -12.58
C ALA A 115 8.75 -22.62 -12.80
N ILE A 116 7.59 -22.08 -12.39
CA ILE A 116 6.26 -22.70 -12.57
C ILE A 116 5.44 -22.08 -13.70
N MET A 117 5.90 -20.97 -14.28
CA MET A 117 5.25 -20.36 -15.44
C MET A 117 5.46 -21.21 -16.68
N THR A 118 4.37 -21.45 -17.41
CA THR A 118 4.49 -22.02 -18.76
C THR A 118 5.24 -21.04 -19.67
N ASP A 119 5.95 -21.55 -20.69
CA ASP A 119 6.67 -20.72 -21.66
C ASP A 119 5.78 -19.59 -22.20
N LYS A 120 4.50 -19.86 -22.48
CA LYS A 120 3.53 -18.87 -22.96
C LYS A 120 3.30 -17.71 -21.98
N GLN A 121 3.30 -17.96 -20.66
CA GLN A 121 3.07 -16.94 -19.62
C GLN A 121 4.32 -16.09 -19.39
N LEU A 122 5.50 -16.71 -19.32
CA LEU A 122 6.80 -16.04 -19.28
C LEU A 122 6.97 -15.08 -20.46
N LEU A 123 6.52 -15.50 -21.65
CA LEU A 123 6.59 -14.71 -22.88
C LEU A 123 5.58 -13.56 -22.94
N ARG A 124 4.39 -13.69 -22.35
CA ARG A 124 3.43 -12.58 -22.28
C ARG A 124 3.94 -11.49 -21.33
N ARG A 125 4.51 -11.89 -20.19
CA ARG A 125 5.08 -10.98 -19.20
C ARG A 125 6.26 -10.17 -19.74
N ASN A 126 7.10 -10.78 -20.58
CA ASN A 126 8.30 -10.14 -21.12
C ASN A 126 8.11 -9.49 -22.51
N LYS A 127 6.89 -9.49 -23.08
CA LYS A 127 6.64 -8.95 -24.43
C LYS A 127 7.09 -7.49 -24.62
N PRO A 128 6.83 -6.55 -23.69
CA PRO A 128 7.27 -5.16 -23.86
C PRO A 128 8.80 -5.02 -23.85
N TRP A 129 9.46 -5.75 -22.94
CA TRP A 129 10.92 -5.79 -22.88
C TRP A 129 11.51 -6.40 -24.16
N LEU A 130 10.95 -7.50 -24.66
CA LEU A 130 11.37 -8.13 -25.91
C LEU A 130 11.20 -7.19 -27.12
N GLN A 131 10.12 -6.42 -27.19
CA GLN A 131 9.90 -5.42 -28.24
C GLN A 131 10.94 -4.29 -28.17
N GLU A 132 11.25 -3.79 -26.97
CA GLU A 132 12.31 -2.79 -26.77
C GLU A 132 13.69 -3.34 -27.16
N GLN A 133 13.98 -4.60 -26.84
CA GLN A 133 15.23 -5.28 -27.17
C GLN A 133 15.38 -5.54 -28.69
N CYS A 134 14.29 -5.77 -29.42
CA CYS A 134 14.31 -5.86 -30.89
C CYS A 134 14.51 -4.47 -31.52
N TRP A 135 13.83 -3.45 -31.00
CA TRP A 135 13.95 -2.06 -31.46
C TRP A 135 15.38 -1.52 -31.30
N GLN A 136 15.96 -1.67 -30.10
CA GLN A 136 17.33 -1.22 -29.81
C GLN A 136 18.37 -1.90 -30.71
N ARG A 137 18.07 -3.09 -31.23
CA ARG A 137 18.99 -3.89 -32.06
C ARG A 137 18.68 -3.81 -33.56
N GLY A 138 17.72 -2.97 -33.97
CA GLY A 138 17.33 -2.82 -35.38
C GLY A 138 16.77 -4.10 -36.01
N LEU A 139 16.26 -5.03 -35.20
CA LEU A 139 15.64 -6.26 -35.71
C LEU A 139 14.24 -5.92 -36.24
N PRO A 140 13.90 -6.26 -37.49
CA PRO A 140 12.59 -5.97 -38.06
C PRO A 140 11.51 -6.73 -37.27
N PHE A 141 10.50 -6.00 -36.81
CA PHE A 141 9.34 -6.54 -36.09
C PHE A 141 8.08 -6.32 -36.93
N ASP A 142 7.45 -7.42 -37.37
CA ASP A 142 6.24 -7.42 -38.20
C ASP A 142 4.94 -7.52 -37.40
N GLY A 143 5.01 -7.43 -36.07
CA GLY A 143 3.86 -7.50 -35.19
C GLY A 143 3.49 -8.91 -34.70
N THR A 144 4.09 -9.96 -35.28
CA THR A 144 3.76 -11.35 -34.92
C THR A 144 4.71 -11.91 -33.86
N LYS A 145 4.14 -12.60 -32.87
CA LYS A 145 4.85 -13.10 -31.68
C LYS A 145 5.85 -14.19 -32.06
N GLU A 146 5.47 -15.05 -32.99
CA GLU A 146 6.25 -16.19 -33.47
C GLU A 146 7.52 -15.73 -34.18
N VAL A 147 7.43 -14.69 -35.03
CA VAL A 147 8.58 -14.14 -35.76
C VAL A 147 9.54 -13.45 -34.80
N LEU A 148 9.04 -12.69 -33.81
CA LEU A 148 9.91 -12.07 -32.80
C LEU A 148 10.70 -13.12 -32.01
N MET A 149 10.04 -14.22 -31.62
CA MET A 149 10.71 -15.30 -30.91
C MET A 149 11.75 -16.01 -31.77
N GLN A 150 11.41 -16.31 -33.01
CA GLN A 150 12.32 -16.94 -33.95
C GLN A 150 13.57 -16.06 -34.17
N ARG A 151 13.39 -14.75 -34.33
CA ARG A 151 14.50 -13.78 -34.45
C ARG A 151 15.35 -13.68 -33.18
N LEU A 152 14.74 -13.77 -31.99
CA LEU A 152 15.48 -13.74 -30.74
C LEU A 152 16.29 -15.03 -30.52
N ILE A 153 15.72 -16.18 -30.88
CA ILE A 153 16.40 -17.49 -30.85
C ILE A 153 17.55 -17.51 -31.86
N GLU A 154 17.32 -17.07 -33.09
CA GLU A 154 18.35 -16.90 -34.12
C GLU A 154 19.47 -15.99 -33.63
N TRP A 155 19.14 -14.85 -33.01
CA TRP A 155 20.13 -13.93 -32.47
C TRP A 155 20.89 -14.54 -31.29
N GLN A 156 20.24 -15.24 -30.36
CA GLN A 156 20.91 -15.94 -29.24
C GLN A 156 21.91 -16.99 -29.72
N GLN A 157 21.73 -17.53 -30.92
CA GLN A 157 22.67 -18.48 -31.53
C GLN A 157 23.89 -17.79 -32.20
N THR A 158 23.85 -16.47 -32.43
CA THR A 158 25.01 -15.72 -32.94
C THR A 158 26.09 -15.52 -31.87
N ALA A 159 27.33 -15.24 -32.29
CA ALA A 159 28.43 -14.93 -31.39
C ALA A 159 28.14 -13.71 -30.49
N GLU A 160 27.46 -12.70 -31.03
CA GLU A 160 27.04 -11.51 -30.28
C GLU A 160 25.98 -11.87 -29.21
N GLY A 161 25.01 -12.69 -29.57
CA GLY A 161 23.99 -13.18 -28.64
C GLY A 161 24.56 -14.05 -27.52
N GLN A 162 25.51 -14.92 -27.84
CA GLN A 162 26.24 -15.73 -26.87
C GLN A 162 27.07 -14.87 -25.92
N THR A 163 27.79 -13.87 -26.45
CA THR A 163 28.59 -12.92 -25.64
C THR A 163 27.69 -12.10 -24.71
N ALA A 164 26.55 -11.62 -25.19
CA ALA A 164 25.58 -10.90 -24.37
C ALA A 164 24.94 -11.79 -23.28
N ALA A 165 24.65 -13.05 -23.61
CA ALA A 165 24.13 -14.01 -22.63
C ALA A 165 25.17 -14.35 -21.55
N GLU A 166 26.45 -14.49 -21.92
CA GLU A 166 27.55 -14.69 -20.97
C GLU A 166 27.77 -13.47 -20.08
N ALA A 167 27.72 -12.26 -20.63
CA ALA A 167 27.80 -11.02 -19.87
C ALA A 167 26.62 -10.89 -18.87
N ALA A 168 25.41 -11.24 -19.28
CA ALA A 168 24.24 -11.25 -18.39
C ALA A 168 24.39 -12.29 -17.26
N ARG A 169 24.90 -13.49 -17.56
CA ARG A 169 25.21 -14.52 -16.55
C ARG A 169 26.33 -14.09 -15.60
N ALA A 170 27.32 -13.35 -16.09
CA ALA A 170 28.39 -12.78 -15.25
C ALA A 170 27.82 -11.73 -14.29
N ALA A 171 27.02 -10.79 -14.79
CA ALA A 171 26.36 -9.77 -13.97
C ALA A 171 25.41 -10.38 -12.92
N ALA A 172 24.67 -11.43 -13.29
CA ALA A 172 23.81 -12.15 -12.35
C ALA A 172 24.62 -12.84 -11.22
N ARG A 173 25.77 -13.45 -11.55
CA ARG A 173 26.68 -14.04 -10.57
C ARG A 173 27.25 -12.98 -9.61
N GLU A 174 27.70 -11.86 -10.15
CA GLU A 174 28.19 -10.73 -9.35
C GLU A 174 27.11 -10.17 -8.40
N ALA A 175 25.87 -10.03 -8.89
CA ALA A 175 24.76 -9.57 -8.05
C ALA A 175 24.42 -10.55 -6.91
N VAL A 176 24.50 -11.87 -7.17
CA VAL A 176 24.31 -12.91 -6.15
C VAL A 176 25.45 -12.87 -5.12
N GLU A 177 26.71 -12.76 -5.56
CA GLU A 177 27.86 -12.62 -4.66
C GLU A 177 27.76 -11.36 -3.79
N ALA A 178 27.37 -10.22 -4.38
CA ALA A 178 27.14 -8.98 -3.66
C ALA A 178 26.02 -9.10 -2.61
N ALA A 179 24.92 -9.79 -2.95
CA ALA A 179 23.83 -10.06 -2.01
C ALA A 179 24.29 -10.97 -0.85
N HIS A 180 25.09 -12.00 -1.14
CA HIS A 180 25.70 -12.86 -0.12
C HIS A 180 26.65 -12.09 0.79
N ALA A 181 27.51 -11.23 0.23
CA ALA A 181 28.42 -10.37 0.98
C ALA A 181 27.66 -9.38 1.89
N ALA A 182 26.60 -8.74 1.37
CA ALA A 182 25.75 -7.85 2.15
C ALA A 182 25.06 -8.58 3.32
N ARG A 183 24.60 -9.81 3.08
CA ARG A 183 23.99 -10.65 4.12
C ARG A 183 25.01 -11.08 5.18
N ALA A 184 26.21 -11.47 4.78
CA ALA A 184 27.30 -11.80 5.70
C ALA A 184 27.69 -10.59 6.56
N ALA A 185 27.79 -9.40 5.96
CA ALA A 185 28.04 -8.16 6.69
C ALA A 185 26.93 -7.80 7.67
N ALA A 186 25.66 -8.01 7.31
CA ALA A 186 24.52 -7.81 8.21
C ALA A 186 24.53 -8.81 9.38
N ALA A 187 24.83 -10.09 9.13
CA ALA A 187 24.95 -11.10 10.17
C ALA A 187 26.10 -10.81 11.15
N ALA A 188 27.25 -10.35 10.65
CA ALA A 188 28.39 -9.95 11.47
C ALA A 188 28.06 -8.80 12.41
N LYS A 189 27.30 -7.79 11.93
CA LYS A 189 26.83 -6.67 12.76
C LYS A 189 25.88 -7.10 13.89
N LEU A 190 25.20 -8.22 13.72
CA LEU A 190 24.26 -8.79 14.70
C LEU A 190 24.90 -9.85 15.61
N GLY A 191 26.21 -10.12 15.46
CA GLY A 191 26.90 -11.17 16.23
C GLY A 191 26.44 -12.59 15.90
N ILE A 192 25.75 -12.79 14.77
CA ILE A 192 25.22 -14.09 14.36
C ILE A 192 26.31 -14.83 13.58
N LYS A 193 26.83 -15.93 14.13
CA LYS A 193 27.71 -16.85 13.39
C LYS A 193 26.89 -17.59 12.33
N TRP A 194 27.03 -17.19 11.08
CA TRP A 194 26.41 -17.87 9.93
C TRP A 194 27.26 -19.08 9.52
N ALA A 195 26.71 -20.29 9.63
CA ALA A 195 27.30 -21.49 9.04
C ALA A 195 26.83 -21.60 7.57
N PRO A 196 27.74 -21.72 6.59
CA PRO A 196 27.33 -21.90 5.20
C PRO A 196 26.58 -23.23 5.07
N ALA A 197 25.30 -23.16 4.68
CA ALA A 197 24.48 -24.32 4.37
C ALA A 197 24.99 -24.95 3.07
N GLY A 198 25.95 -25.88 3.16
CA GLY A 198 26.49 -26.54 1.97
C GLY A 198 27.57 -27.61 2.14
N ALA A 199 28.00 -27.97 3.35
CA ALA A 199 29.09 -28.95 3.52
C ALA A 199 28.64 -30.41 3.72
N ALA A 200 27.34 -30.73 3.66
CA ALA A 200 26.86 -32.08 3.97
C ALA A 200 25.77 -32.56 3.01
N GLN A 201 26.15 -32.96 1.80
CA GLN A 201 25.62 -34.13 1.06
C GLN A 201 26.17 -34.14 -0.36
N ALA A 202 27.26 -34.88 -0.56
CA ALA A 202 27.64 -35.39 -1.88
C ALA A 202 26.94 -36.75 -2.07
N PRO A 203 26.09 -36.94 -3.10
CA PRO A 203 25.55 -38.27 -3.40
C PRO A 203 26.61 -39.11 -4.11
N ALA A 204 27.03 -40.19 -3.46
CA ALA A 204 27.71 -41.31 -4.11
C ALA A 204 26.68 -42.07 -4.95
N ALA A 205 26.65 -41.82 -6.25
CA ALA A 205 25.91 -42.64 -7.21
C ALA A 205 26.62 -42.59 -8.57
N ALA A 206 27.72 -43.32 -8.66
CA ALA A 206 28.37 -43.68 -9.91
C ALA A 206 28.92 -45.11 -9.79
N ALA A 207 28.03 -46.10 -9.84
CA ALA A 207 28.36 -47.48 -10.15
C ALA A 207 27.09 -48.27 -10.52
N ALA A 208 27.20 -49.07 -11.58
CA ALA A 208 26.28 -50.11 -12.04
C ALA A 208 25.16 -49.71 -13.02
N GLU A 209 25.54 -49.61 -14.30
CA GLU A 209 24.72 -50.06 -15.43
C GLU A 209 24.74 -51.60 -15.50
N ALA A 210 23.56 -52.27 -15.54
CA ALA A 210 23.27 -53.50 -16.29
C ALA A 210 21.78 -53.95 -16.08
N PRO A 211 21.16 -54.67 -17.06
CA PRO A 211 19.72 -54.60 -17.35
C PRO A 211 18.89 -55.84 -16.86
N PRO A 212 17.54 -55.87 -17.09
CA PRO A 212 16.57 -56.48 -16.17
C PRO A 212 16.11 -57.89 -16.54
N ALA A 213 15.61 -58.63 -15.55
CA ALA A 213 14.78 -59.82 -15.77
C ALA A 213 13.77 -60.06 -14.63
N ALA A 214 12.50 -60.00 -15.02
CA ALA A 214 11.42 -60.91 -14.68
C ALA A 214 10.83 -60.98 -13.24
N GLN A 215 9.51 -61.23 -13.26
CA GLN A 215 8.62 -61.78 -12.23
C GLN A 215 7.98 -60.75 -11.30
N ALA A 216 6.73 -60.33 -11.53
CA ALA A 216 5.46 -61.08 -11.52
C ALA A 216 4.96 -61.45 -10.11
N ALA A 217 3.84 -60.82 -9.78
CA ALA A 217 2.66 -61.38 -9.15
C ALA A 217 2.57 -61.51 -7.61
N VAL A 218 1.30 -61.34 -7.20
CA VAL A 218 0.62 -61.88 -6.01
C VAL A 218 0.50 -60.95 -4.79
N ALA A 219 -0.56 -60.15 -4.84
CA ALA A 219 -1.77 -60.25 -4.01
C ALA A 219 -1.68 -60.32 -2.46
N ALA A 220 -2.69 -59.65 -1.90
CA ALA A 220 -3.44 -59.94 -0.68
C ALA A 220 -2.99 -59.28 0.64
N ALA A 221 -3.92 -58.45 1.14
CA ALA A 221 -4.15 -57.97 2.51
C ALA A 221 -4.36 -59.17 3.50
N PRO A 222 -4.66 -59.00 4.83
CA PRO A 222 -5.17 -57.81 5.52
C PRO A 222 -4.72 -57.63 7.00
N ALA A 223 -5.45 -56.70 7.66
CA ALA A 223 -5.31 -56.13 8.99
C ALA A 223 -5.56 -57.08 10.19
N GLN A 224 -4.93 -56.73 11.31
CA GLN A 224 -5.27 -57.01 12.73
C GLN A 224 -4.44 -55.99 13.54
N GLU A 225 -4.76 -55.47 14.73
CA GLU A 225 -5.85 -55.57 15.69
C GLU A 225 -5.31 -54.76 16.89
N ARG A 226 -6.11 -53.91 17.55
CA ARG A 226 -6.03 -53.69 19.01
C ARG A 226 -7.09 -52.70 19.49
N ALA A 227 -7.95 -53.26 20.33
CA ALA A 227 -8.92 -52.62 21.18
C ALA A 227 -8.32 -52.27 22.56
N ALA A 228 -9.16 -51.60 23.36
CA ALA A 228 -9.19 -51.45 24.81
C ALA A 228 -8.46 -50.23 25.42
N ALA A 229 -9.25 -49.25 25.91
CA ALA A 229 -9.66 -49.18 27.33
C ALA A 229 -10.56 -47.95 27.59
N ALA A 230 -11.79 -48.18 28.06
CA ALA A 230 -12.57 -47.28 28.90
C ALA A 230 -12.21 -47.60 30.38
N GLU A 231 -12.39 -46.74 31.39
CA GLU A 231 -13.67 -46.26 31.93
C GLU A 231 -13.40 -45.40 33.20
N GLN A 232 -14.41 -44.62 33.63
CA GLN A 232 -14.65 -43.99 34.96
C GLN A 232 -13.90 -42.68 35.28
N ALA A 233 -14.49 -41.65 35.92
CA ALA A 233 -15.61 -41.62 36.87
C ALA A 233 -16.35 -40.25 36.87
N ALA A 234 -17.51 -40.27 37.54
CA ALA A 234 -18.57 -39.28 37.62
C ALA A 234 -18.30 -38.00 38.46
N ALA A 235 -19.16 -37.01 38.25
CA ALA A 235 -19.36 -35.77 39.01
C ALA A 235 -19.90 -36.02 40.45
N PRO A 236 -19.99 -35.02 41.37
CA PRO A 236 -21.04 -33.99 41.27
C PRO A 236 -20.67 -32.58 41.80
N ALA A 237 -21.59 -31.65 41.53
CA ALA A 237 -21.61 -30.23 41.92
C ALA A 237 -21.76 -29.97 43.43
N ALA A 238 -21.25 -28.84 43.91
CA ALA A 238 -21.80 -28.13 45.08
C ALA A 238 -21.40 -26.64 45.07
N ALA A 239 -22.34 -25.82 45.53
CA ALA A 239 -22.36 -24.37 45.54
C ALA A 239 -21.42 -23.71 46.57
N ALA A 240 -20.99 -22.48 46.27
CA ALA A 240 -20.75 -21.43 47.27
C ALA A 240 -20.58 -20.05 46.60
N ALA A 241 -21.57 -19.16 46.82
CA ALA A 241 -21.31 -17.73 46.91
C ALA A 241 -20.60 -17.45 48.26
N PRO A 242 -19.82 -16.36 48.44
CA PRO A 242 -20.47 -15.08 48.78
C PRO A 242 -19.68 -13.78 48.46
N SER A 243 -20.37 -12.66 48.77
CA SER A 243 -19.83 -11.41 49.33
C SER A 243 -19.34 -10.28 48.42
N LYS A 244 -20.23 -9.28 48.32
CA LYS A 244 -19.95 -7.86 48.13
C LYS A 244 -18.91 -7.36 49.14
N GLN A 245 -17.86 -6.69 48.67
CA GLN A 245 -17.17 -5.64 49.42
C GLN A 245 -16.67 -4.57 48.44
N ALA A 246 -17.40 -3.46 48.41
CA ALA A 246 -16.97 -2.22 47.79
C ALA A 246 -15.99 -1.53 48.75
N ALA A 247 -14.70 -1.53 48.41
CA ALA A 247 -13.73 -0.64 49.02
C ALA A 247 -13.74 0.68 48.23
N ALA A 248 -14.30 1.72 48.83
CA ALA A 248 -14.18 3.08 48.35
C ALA A 248 -12.71 3.52 48.44
N VAL A 249 -12.09 3.79 47.30
CA VAL A 249 -10.79 4.47 47.21
C VAL A 249 -11.06 5.98 47.33
N PRO A 250 -10.48 6.71 48.29
CA PRO A 250 -10.63 8.16 48.34
C PRO A 250 -9.87 8.81 47.18
N SER A 251 -10.59 9.59 46.37
CA SER A 251 -10.00 10.46 45.35
C SER A 251 -9.13 11.54 46.00
N PRO A 252 -7.93 11.84 45.48
CA PRO A 252 -7.16 12.99 45.92
C PRO A 252 -7.87 14.31 45.52
N PRO A 253 -7.77 15.38 46.33
CA PRO A 253 -8.36 16.68 45.99
C PRO A 253 -7.66 17.28 44.75
N PRO A 254 -8.39 18.05 43.92
CA PRO A 254 -7.79 18.73 42.77
C PRO A 254 -6.79 19.80 43.26
N PRO A 255 -5.67 20.01 42.54
CA PRO A 255 -4.76 21.09 42.87
C PRO A 255 -5.44 22.44 42.65
N SER A 256 -5.33 23.32 43.65
CA SER A 256 -5.76 24.71 43.60
C SER A 256 -5.13 25.41 42.39
N LEU A 257 -5.96 25.89 41.48
CA LEU A 257 -5.58 26.76 40.38
C LEU A 257 -5.28 28.15 40.96
N GLU A 258 -4.01 28.45 41.19
CA GLU A 258 -3.55 29.85 41.25
C GLU A 258 -3.55 30.44 39.83
N PRO A 259 -4.07 31.66 39.63
CA PRO A 259 -4.06 32.31 38.33
C PRO A 259 -2.64 32.78 37.99
N GLN A 260 -1.98 32.09 37.06
CA GLN A 260 -0.77 32.64 36.44
C GLN A 260 -1.13 33.91 35.63
N PRO A 261 -0.34 35.00 35.74
CA PRO A 261 -0.53 36.17 34.90
C PRO A 261 -0.22 35.82 33.43
N PRO A 262 -0.97 36.38 32.45
CA PRO A 262 -0.85 35.97 31.06
C PRO A 262 0.48 36.44 30.45
N ALA A 263 1.33 35.49 30.08
CA ALA A 263 2.56 35.70 29.31
C ALA A 263 2.33 36.31 27.91
N GLU A 264 1.07 36.45 27.47
CA GLU A 264 0.72 37.05 26.17
C GLU A 264 0.88 38.58 26.12
N ALA A 265 0.79 39.28 27.26
CA ALA A 265 0.92 40.74 27.29
C ALA A 265 2.32 41.24 26.87
N LEU A 266 3.37 40.48 27.19
CA LEU A 266 4.76 40.82 26.86
C LEU A 266 5.09 40.58 25.37
N LYS A 267 4.45 39.59 24.72
CA LYS A 267 4.65 39.32 23.28
C LYS A 267 3.96 40.35 22.39
N GLN A 268 2.78 40.87 22.79
CA GLN A 268 2.12 41.94 22.03
C GLN A 268 2.86 43.28 22.10
N GLN A 269 3.56 43.56 23.21
CA GLN A 269 4.36 44.78 23.32
C GLN A 269 5.64 44.76 22.47
N GLN A 270 6.23 43.58 22.22
CA GLN A 270 7.38 43.43 21.33
C GLN A 270 7.01 43.42 19.83
N ALA A 271 5.83 42.90 19.47
CA ALA A 271 5.38 42.91 18.07
C ALA A 271 5.01 44.31 17.56
N ALA A 272 4.54 45.21 18.44
CA ALA A 272 4.20 46.59 18.06
C ALA A 272 5.44 47.46 17.70
N ALA A 273 6.65 47.06 18.12
CA ALA A 273 7.88 47.80 17.82
C ALA A 273 8.48 47.48 16.44
N ALA A 274 8.01 46.42 15.75
CA ALA A 274 8.59 45.95 14.48
C ALA A 274 7.95 46.56 13.21
N ALA A 275 6.93 47.44 13.35
CA ALA A 275 6.23 48.06 12.23
C ALA A 275 6.67 49.50 11.92
N ALA A 276 7.68 50.03 12.61
CA ALA A 276 8.25 51.35 12.32
C ALA A 276 9.36 51.24 11.24
N PRO A 277 9.47 52.20 10.30
CA PRO A 277 10.53 52.21 9.29
C PRO A 277 11.91 52.23 9.96
N PRO A 278 12.91 51.53 9.39
CA PRO A 278 14.24 51.44 10.00
C PRO A 278 14.83 52.85 10.15
N PRO A 279 15.20 53.28 11.37
CA PRO A 279 15.86 54.56 11.55
C PRO A 279 17.26 54.52 10.89
N PRO A 280 17.79 55.67 10.45
CA PRO A 280 19.11 55.75 9.84
C PRO A 280 20.20 55.21 10.79
N PRO A 281 21.30 54.66 10.26
CA PRO A 281 22.36 54.08 11.07
C PRO A 281 22.90 55.13 12.05
N PRO A 282 22.85 54.88 13.38
CA PRO A 282 23.38 55.82 14.35
C PRO A 282 24.90 55.92 14.18
N LEU A 283 25.40 57.15 14.19
CA LEU A 283 26.83 57.45 14.28
C LEU A 283 27.44 56.80 15.53
N PRO A 284 28.72 56.40 15.51
CA PRO A 284 29.41 55.71 16.61
C PRO A 284 29.46 56.62 17.85
N SER A 285 28.41 56.57 18.65
CA SER A 285 28.32 57.24 19.93
C SER A 285 28.91 56.29 20.96
N THR A 286 29.97 56.72 21.62
CA THR A 286 30.60 56.04 22.75
C THR A 286 29.60 56.02 23.91
N SER A 287 28.69 55.06 23.92
CA SER A 287 27.76 54.88 25.03
C SER A 287 28.56 54.54 26.29
N PRO A 288 28.36 55.28 27.39
CA PRO A 288 29.01 54.98 28.66
C PRO A 288 28.60 53.57 29.10
N SER A 289 29.58 52.78 29.58
CA SER A 289 29.34 51.44 30.10
C SER A 289 28.15 51.44 31.07
N PRO A 290 27.22 50.48 30.97
CA PRO A 290 26.12 50.38 31.91
C PRO A 290 26.68 50.30 33.33
N PRO A 291 26.04 50.95 34.32
CA PRO A 291 26.47 50.87 35.70
C PRO A 291 26.50 49.39 36.14
N PRO A 292 27.48 48.97 36.96
CA PRO A 292 27.67 47.56 37.33
C PRO A 292 26.42 46.89 37.95
N GLN A 293 25.53 47.69 38.58
CA GLN A 293 24.24 47.22 39.06
C GLN A 293 23.30 46.72 37.95
N GLN A 294 23.31 47.38 36.79
CA GLN A 294 22.44 47.01 35.67
C GLN A 294 22.94 45.73 34.98
N GLN A 295 24.26 45.54 34.92
CA GLN A 295 24.87 44.33 34.38
C GLN A 295 24.54 43.10 35.24
N GLN A 296 24.61 43.23 36.56
CA GLN A 296 24.27 42.14 37.48
C GLN A 296 22.77 41.76 37.41
N GLN A 297 21.88 42.74 37.21
CA GLN A 297 20.45 42.46 37.05
C GLN A 297 20.15 41.77 35.70
N GLN A 298 20.90 42.10 34.65
CA GLN A 298 20.75 41.45 33.35
C GLN A 298 21.22 39.99 33.38
N GLU A 299 22.37 39.71 34.01
CA GLU A 299 22.85 38.34 34.21
C GLU A 299 21.87 37.48 35.02
N GLN A 300 21.23 38.05 36.05
CA GLN A 300 20.24 37.33 36.84
C GLN A 300 18.96 37.02 36.05
N GLN A 301 18.54 37.91 35.15
CA GLN A 301 17.42 37.65 34.25
C GLN A 301 17.74 36.55 33.22
N GLU A 302 18.93 36.60 32.63
CA GLU A 302 19.38 35.60 31.64
C GLU A 302 19.50 34.21 32.29
N GLN A 303 20.06 34.14 33.49
CA GLN A 303 20.15 32.89 34.26
C GLN A 303 18.75 32.32 34.61
N THR A 304 17.80 33.19 34.95
CA THR A 304 16.41 32.76 35.22
C THR A 304 15.72 32.25 33.96
N GLN A 305 15.95 32.89 32.82
CA GLN A 305 15.38 32.47 31.53
C GLN A 305 15.96 31.13 31.08
N GLU A 306 17.28 30.95 31.21
CA GLU A 306 17.94 29.68 30.89
C GLU A 306 17.45 28.55 31.78
N GLN A 307 17.26 28.81 33.08
CA GLN A 307 16.71 27.81 34.02
C GLN A 307 15.28 27.42 33.66
N GLN A 308 14.43 28.37 33.27
CA GLN A 308 13.06 28.08 32.81
C GLN A 308 13.07 27.25 31.51
N GLN A 309 13.94 27.58 30.55
CA GLN A 309 14.06 26.83 29.31
C GLN A 309 14.59 25.40 29.56
N ALA A 310 15.57 25.25 30.45
CA ALA A 310 16.07 23.94 30.86
C ALA A 310 15.00 23.09 31.53
N GLN A 311 14.16 23.69 32.38
CA GLN A 311 13.04 23.00 33.01
C GLN A 311 11.99 22.57 31.97
N GLN A 312 11.62 23.44 31.04
CA GLN A 312 10.70 23.09 29.95
C GLN A 312 11.23 21.91 29.12
N ARG A 313 12.52 21.90 28.78
CA ARG A 313 13.13 20.78 28.05
C ARG A 313 13.12 19.48 28.85
N ARG A 314 13.28 19.55 30.19
CA ARG A 314 13.18 18.39 31.07
C ARG A 314 11.75 17.87 31.14
N ASP A 315 10.78 18.74 31.38
CA ASP A 315 9.36 18.37 31.42
C ASP A 315 8.90 17.78 30.08
N GLU A 316 9.36 18.36 28.96
CA GLU A 316 9.15 17.79 27.64
C GLU A 316 9.84 16.42 27.51
N ALA A 317 11.07 16.22 27.97
CA ALA A 317 11.73 14.91 27.91
C ALA A 317 10.97 13.85 28.75
N ASP A 318 10.51 14.21 29.95
CA ASP A 318 9.77 13.33 30.85
C ASP A 318 8.40 12.94 30.28
N GLN A 319 7.69 13.89 29.67
CA GLN A 319 6.47 13.60 28.92
C GLN A 319 6.70 12.64 27.74
N ALA A 320 7.90 12.66 27.14
CA ALA A 320 8.27 11.74 26.05
C ALA A 320 8.39 10.32 26.54
N ALA A 321 9.13 10.17 27.64
CA ALA A 321 9.37 8.90 28.28
C ALA A 321 8.04 8.27 28.71
N ALA A 322 7.20 9.06 29.40
CA ALA A 322 5.86 8.65 29.80
C ALA A 322 4.99 8.21 28.60
N ALA A 323 4.98 8.98 27.50
CA ALA A 323 4.25 8.59 26.29
C ALA A 323 4.81 7.29 25.66
N GLY A 324 6.13 7.07 25.72
CA GLY A 324 6.77 5.84 25.26
C GLY A 324 6.37 4.60 26.07
N GLU A 325 6.31 4.74 27.39
CA GLU A 325 5.87 3.69 28.31
C GLU A 325 4.39 3.35 28.11
N VAL A 326 3.53 4.38 28.05
CA VAL A 326 2.09 4.22 27.77
C VAL A 326 1.87 3.53 26.43
N LEU A 327 2.60 3.93 25.38
CA LEU A 327 2.53 3.27 24.08
C LEU A 327 2.91 1.79 24.20
N THR A 328 4.03 1.48 24.84
CA THR A 328 4.53 0.10 24.99
C THR A 328 3.52 -0.79 25.75
N ALA A 329 2.92 -0.26 26.82
CA ALA A 329 1.89 -0.94 27.58
C ALA A 329 0.61 -1.18 26.75
N ALA A 330 0.17 -0.16 25.99
CA ALA A 330 -1.01 -0.26 25.13
C ALA A 330 -0.81 -1.25 23.98
N LEU A 331 0.37 -1.25 23.33
CA LEU A 331 0.70 -2.20 22.28
C LEU A 331 0.76 -3.64 22.81
N SER A 332 1.34 -3.85 23.99
CA SER A 332 1.34 -5.17 24.65
C SER A 332 -0.08 -5.67 24.91
N ARG A 333 -0.97 -4.79 25.38
CA ARG A 333 -2.40 -5.13 25.56
C ARG A 333 -3.09 -5.47 24.25
N LEU A 334 -2.83 -4.73 23.16
CA LEU A 334 -3.39 -5.04 21.84
C LEU A 334 -2.86 -6.34 21.25
N ARG A 335 -1.60 -6.69 21.56
CA ARG A 335 -1.03 -7.98 21.17
C ARG A 335 -1.82 -9.13 21.80
N ASP A 336 -2.12 -9.01 23.09
CA ASP A 336 -2.82 -10.05 23.85
C ASP A 336 -4.35 -10.02 23.65
N ARG A 337 -4.91 -8.82 23.39
CA ARG A 337 -6.34 -8.55 23.22
C ARG A 337 -6.58 -7.60 22.04
N PRO A 338 -6.57 -8.09 20.79
CA PRO A 338 -6.67 -7.24 19.60
C PRO A 338 -8.03 -6.52 19.45
N ALA A 339 -9.07 -6.96 20.17
CA ALA A 339 -10.39 -6.31 20.19
C ALA A 339 -10.51 -5.20 21.25
N ASP A 340 -9.47 -4.93 22.05
CA ASP A 340 -9.51 -3.91 23.10
C ASP A 340 -9.46 -2.49 22.50
N ALA A 341 -10.64 -1.90 22.31
CA ALA A 341 -10.79 -0.55 21.76
C ALA A 341 -10.16 0.53 22.64
N ALA A 342 -10.14 0.34 23.97
CA ALA A 342 -9.53 1.29 24.90
C ALA A 342 -8.00 1.26 24.77
N ALA A 343 -7.41 0.07 24.63
CA ALA A 343 -5.98 -0.07 24.34
C ALA A 343 -5.62 0.54 22.97
N ALA A 344 -6.46 0.37 21.93
CA ALA A 344 -6.26 1.00 20.62
C ALA A 344 -6.26 2.53 20.70
N ALA A 345 -7.23 3.10 21.43
CA ALA A 345 -7.30 4.55 21.65
C ALA A 345 -6.10 5.08 22.44
N ALA A 346 -5.68 4.37 23.49
CA ALA A 346 -4.50 4.72 24.29
C ALA A 346 -3.21 4.67 23.46
N ALA A 347 -3.02 3.61 22.66
CA ALA A 347 -1.88 3.49 21.75
C ALA A 347 -1.85 4.64 20.74
N ARG A 348 -2.99 5.00 20.14
CA ARG A 348 -3.08 6.15 19.23
C ARG A 348 -2.70 7.47 19.91
N ASN A 349 -3.29 7.78 21.06
CA ASN A 349 -2.99 9.03 21.77
C ASN A 349 -1.50 9.13 22.15
N ALA A 350 -0.89 8.01 22.55
CA ALA A 350 0.53 7.94 22.84
C ALA A 350 1.40 8.10 21.57
N LEU A 351 0.97 7.54 20.43
CA LEU A 351 1.60 7.78 19.13
C LEU A 351 1.52 9.24 18.71
N GLU A 352 0.37 9.90 18.86
CA GLU A 352 0.20 11.32 18.57
C GLU A 352 1.14 12.18 19.42
N ALA A 353 1.25 11.90 20.72
CA ALA A 353 2.17 12.59 21.62
C ALA A 353 3.63 12.44 21.19
N ARG A 354 4.03 11.25 20.69
CA ARG A 354 5.38 11.04 20.16
C ARG A 354 5.59 11.66 18.79
N ALA A 355 4.62 11.56 17.89
CA ALA A 355 4.68 12.10 16.55
C ALA A 355 4.84 13.63 16.55
N ARG A 356 4.25 14.33 17.54
CA ARG A 356 4.42 15.79 17.72
C ARG A 356 5.86 16.25 17.87
N ARG A 357 6.79 15.37 18.26
CA ARG A 357 8.22 15.66 18.41
C ARG A 357 9.01 15.54 17.12
N LEU A 358 8.47 14.82 16.15
CA LEU A 358 9.06 14.79 14.82
C LEU A 358 8.90 16.19 14.19
N PRO A 359 9.81 16.62 13.31
CA PRO A 359 9.63 17.88 12.60
C PRO A 359 8.33 17.86 11.78
N ARG A 360 7.77 19.05 11.53
CA ARG A 360 6.63 19.16 10.62
C ARG A 360 7.10 18.81 9.21
N GLY A 361 6.41 17.89 8.55
CA GLY A 361 6.84 17.35 7.26
C GLY A 361 7.84 16.19 7.37
N ALA A 362 7.95 15.56 8.55
CA ALA A 362 8.73 14.35 8.75
C ALA A 362 8.46 13.31 7.66
N GLY A 363 9.52 12.91 6.95
CA GLY A 363 9.46 11.95 5.86
C GLY A 363 9.28 10.51 6.34
N PRO A 364 9.15 9.55 5.40
CA PRO A 364 9.00 8.12 5.70
C PRO A 364 10.15 7.55 6.55
N GLU A 365 11.37 8.07 6.41
CA GLU A 365 12.54 7.63 7.18
C GLU A 365 12.44 8.00 8.67
N GLU A 366 11.85 9.16 8.98
CA GLU A 366 11.72 9.66 10.35
C GLU A 366 10.58 8.97 11.12
N VAL A 367 9.53 8.53 10.40
CA VAL A 367 8.43 7.74 10.99
C VAL A 367 8.76 6.24 11.07
N ALA A 368 9.82 5.77 10.40
CA ALA A 368 10.21 4.36 10.37
C ALA A 368 10.47 3.76 11.78
N PRO A 369 11.12 4.45 12.75
CA PRO A 369 11.28 3.94 14.10
C PRO A 369 9.94 3.72 14.83
N LEU A 370 8.95 4.61 14.61
CA LEU A 370 7.61 4.44 15.16
C LEU A 370 6.92 3.22 14.52
N ALA A 371 7.00 3.09 13.20
CA ALA A 371 6.45 1.95 12.49
C ALA A 371 7.08 0.61 12.93
N ALA A 372 8.40 0.58 13.14
CA ALA A 372 9.11 -0.59 13.65
C ALA A 372 8.67 -0.97 15.06
N GLN A 373 8.47 0.02 15.94
CA GLN A 373 7.95 -0.22 17.27
C GLN A 373 6.51 -0.77 17.24
N LEU A 374 5.66 -0.25 16.36
CA LEU A 374 4.30 -0.76 16.17
C LEU A 374 4.32 -2.23 15.71
N LEU A 375 5.16 -2.53 14.71
CA LEU A 375 5.28 -3.88 14.15
C LEU A 375 5.83 -4.90 15.16
N GLY A 376 6.77 -4.50 16.02
CA GLY A 376 7.32 -5.36 17.07
C GLY A 376 6.46 -5.46 18.33
N GLY A 377 5.68 -4.42 18.63
CA GLY A 377 4.89 -4.33 19.85
C GLY A 377 3.46 -4.86 19.73
N CYS A 378 2.92 -4.99 18.52
CA CYS A 378 1.52 -5.29 18.28
C CYS A 378 1.34 -6.56 17.43
N SER A 379 0.30 -7.34 17.70
CA SER A 379 -0.10 -8.45 16.80
C SER A 379 -0.72 -7.89 15.52
N PRO A 380 -0.71 -8.62 14.38
CA PRO A 380 -1.35 -8.15 13.15
C PRO A 380 -2.82 -7.76 13.33
N PRO A 381 -3.69 -8.54 14.01
CA PRO A 381 -5.06 -8.10 14.30
C PRO A 381 -5.13 -6.86 15.20
N GLY A 382 -4.19 -6.71 16.14
CA GLY A 382 -4.06 -5.51 16.97
C GLY A 382 -3.67 -4.28 16.14
N LEU A 383 -2.80 -4.43 15.12
CA LEU A 383 -2.47 -3.36 14.18
C LEU A 383 -3.69 -2.95 13.36
N ALA A 384 -4.52 -3.90 12.92
CA ALA A 384 -5.78 -3.58 12.25
C ALA A 384 -6.75 -2.82 13.17
N ALA A 385 -6.81 -3.16 14.47
CA ALA A 385 -7.60 -2.41 15.45
C ALA A 385 -7.06 -1.00 15.69
N LEU A 386 -5.73 -0.84 15.78
CA LEU A 386 -5.08 0.46 15.87
C LEU A 386 -5.34 1.31 14.61
N ALA A 387 -5.35 0.69 13.43
CA ALA A 387 -5.71 1.36 12.18
C ALA A 387 -7.14 1.90 12.22
N ARG A 388 -8.12 1.10 12.69
CA ARG A 388 -9.50 1.55 12.92
C ARG A 388 -9.55 2.77 13.86
N ALA A 389 -8.83 2.72 14.97
CA ALA A 389 -8.80 3.82 15.94
C ALA A 389 -8.13 5.10 15.40
N THR A 390 -7.18 4.93 14.47
CA THR A 390 -6.42 6.03 13.86
C THR A 390 -7.22 6.68 12.73
N TYR A 391 -7.66 5.87 11.75
CA TYR A 391 -8.35 6.33 10.55
C TYR A 391 -9.85 6.61 10.73
N GLY A 392 -10.43 6.25 11.87
CA GLY A 392 -11.84 6.52 12.16
C GLY A 392 -12.16 7.97 12.60
N ARG A 393 -11.16 8.87 12.67
CA ARG A 393 -11.37 10.27 13.11
C ARG A 393 -11.29 11.25 11.95
N GLU A 394 -11.98 12.39 12.09
CA GLU A 394 -11.93 13.49 11.11
C GLU A 394 -10.59 14.23 11.07
N VAL A 395 -9.89 14.35 12.21
CA VAL A 395 -8.61 15.08 12.31
C VAL A 395 -7.51 14.11 12.76
N GLN A 396 -6.47 14.00 11.93
CA GLN A 396 -5.37 13.05 12.14
C GLN A 396 -4.03 13.72 11.89
N ASP A 397 -3.03 13.37 12.69
CA ASP A 397 -1.64 13.77 12.44
C ASP A 397 -1.07 12.88 11.32
N SER A 398 -0.66 13.48 10.20
CA SER A 398 -0.18 12.76 9.01
C SER A 398 0.99 11.81 9.31
N ARG A 399 1.81 12.12 10.34
CA ARG A 399 2.93 11.29 10.77
C ARG A 399 2.48 10.02 11.48
N VAL A 400 1.39 10.10 12.24
CA VAL A 400 0.77 8.92 12.88
C VAL A 400 0.19 8.02 11.80
N CYS A 401 -0.52 8.59 10.81
CA CYS A 401 -1.05 7.84 9.67
C CYS A 401 0.09 7.16 8.89
N ALA A 402 1.18 7.89 8.59
CA ALA A 402 2.35 7.33 7.92
C ALA A 402 2.98 6.16 8.72
N ALA A 403 3.14 6.30 10.04
CA ALA A 403 3.69 5.24 10.89
C ALA A 403 2.80 3.99 10.92
N VAL A 404 1.48 4.17 11.06
CA VAL A 404 0.50 3.05 11.06
C VAL A 404 0.44 2.40 9.68
N ALA A 405 0.41 3.18 8.59
CA ALA A 405 0.45 2.66 7.22
C ALA A 405 1.70 1.82 6.96
N ALA A 406 2.88 2.30 7.39
CA ALA A 406 4.14 1.57 7.24
C ALA A 406 4.17 0.28 8.09
N ALA A 407 3.61 0.31 9.30
CA ALA A 407 3.50 -0.88 10.15
C ALA A 407 2.56 -1.93 9.52
N LEU A 408 1.40 -1.51 9.03
CA LEU A 408 0.46 -2.38 8.30
C LEU A 408 1.10 -2.99 7.05
N ALA A 409 1.82 -2.19 6.26
CA ALA A 409 2.58 -2.68 5.11
C ALA A 409 3.59 -3.77 5.51
N GLY A 410 4.23 -3.62 6.67
CA GLY A 410 5.13 -4.61 7.24
C GLY A 410 4.43 -5.91 7.65
N ALA A 411 3.18 -5.82 8.12
CA ALA A 411 2.37 -6.92 8.63
C ALA A 411 1.40 -7.51 7.59
N ALA A 412 1.29 -6.94 6.38
CA ALA A 412 0.20 -7.23 5.43
C ALA A 412 0.04 -8.73 5.13
N ARG A 413 1.14 -9.49 5.00
CA ARG A 413 1.11 -10.94 4.75
C ARG A 413 0.63 -11.79 5.92
N GLN A 414 0.48 -11.20 7.09
CA GLN A 414 0.03 -11.87 8.32
C GLN A 414 -1.42 -11.50 8.67
N LEU A 415 -2.01 -10.56 7.94
CA LEU A 415 -3.39 -10.15 8.08
C LEU A 415 -4.29 -11.11 7.29
N GLY A 416 -5.44 -11.44 7.83
CA GLY A 416 -6.47 -12.16 7.10
C GLY A 416 -7.14 -11.28 6.04
N PRO A 417 -7.92 -11.88 5.12
CA PRO A 417 -8.57 -11.17 4.02
C PRO A 417 -9.52 -10.08 4.52
N HIS A 418 -10.26 -10.33 5.61
CA HIS A 418 -11.18 -9.35 6.18
C HIS A 418 -10.46 -8.17 6.86
N GLU A 419 -9.34 -8.43 7.55
CA GLU A 419 -8.51 -7.39 8.14
C GLU A 419 -7.84 -6.55 7.06
N LEU A 420 -7.32 -7.18 6.01
CA LEU A 420 -6.74 -6.49 4.85
C LEU A 420 -7.77 -5.59 4.16
N HIS A 421 -8.96 -6.11 3.88
CA HIS A 421 -10.06 -5.33 3.30
C HIS A 421 -10.42 -4.13 4.18
N SER A 422 -10.63 -4.36 5.47
CA SER A 422 -11.02 -3.31 6.42
C SER A 422 -9.93 -2.23 6.54
N ALA A 423 -8.66 -2.63 6.61
CA ALA A 423 -7.53 -1.71 6.68
C ALA A 423 -7.39 -0.89 5.39
N LEU A 424 -7.51 -1.55 4.23
CA LEU A 424 -7.45 -0.89 2.92
C LEU A 424 -8.55 0.16 2.78
N ARG A 425 -9.80 -0.21 3.08
CA ARG A 425 -10.95 0.71 3.01
C ARG A 425 -10.74 1.94 3.88
N LEU A 426 -10.29 1.73 5.13
CA LEU A 426 -10.06 2.84 6.04
C LEU A 426 -8.95 3.75 5.57
N MET A 427 -7.84 3.18 5.07
CA MET A 427 -6.72 3.98 4.57
C MET A 427 -7.06 4.72 3.28
N ALA A 428 -7.84 4.10 2.38
CA ALA A 428 -8.21 4.70 1.10
C ALA A 428 -9.12 5.93 1.28
N ALA A 429 -9.91 5.99 2.36
CA ALA A 429 -10.67 7.18 2.73
C ALA A 429 -9.78 8.38 3.13
N HIS A 430 -8.47 8.17 3.34
CA HIS A 430 -7.52 9.22 3.69
C HIS A 430 -6.53 9.44 2.54
N GLU A 431 -6.87 10.38 1.66
CA GLU A 431 -6.05 10.79 0.50
C GLU A 431 -4.80 11.58 0.93
N HIS A 432 -3.83 10.90 1.52
CA HIS A 432 -2.53 11.47 1.86
C HIS A 432 -1.40 10.71 1.15
N ASP A 433 -0.51 11.43 0.49
CA ASP A 433 0.67 10.85 -0.16
C ASP A 433 1.52 9.99 0.80
N THR A 434 1.48 10.31 2.09
CA THR A 434 2.20 9.59 3.15
C THR A 434 1.69 8.19 3.42
N VAL A 435 0.43 7.86 3.06
CA VAL A 435 -0.12 6.50 3.24
C VAL A 435 -0.05 5.65 1.98
N ARG A 436 0.31 6.23 0.82
CA ARG A 436 0.30 5.57 -0.49
C ARG A 436 1.13 4.28 -0.53
N THR A 437 2.34 4.29 0.03
CA THR A 437 3.18 3.08 0.10
C THR A 437 2.51 1.97 0.91
N GLY A 438 1.79 2.33 1.98
CA GLY A 438 1.04 1.36 2.78
C GLY A 438 -0.18 0.82 2.04
N LEU A 439 -0.90 1.68 1.32
CA LEU A 439 -2.03 1.28 0.48
C LEU A 439 -1.62 0.27 -0.60
N VAL A 440 -0.53 0.54 -1.31
CA VAL A 440 -0.01 -0.38 -2.34
C VAL A 440 0.37 -1.74 -1.73
N ALA A 441 1.05 -1.76 -0.58
CA ALA A 441 1.41 -3.00 0.08
C ALA A 441 0.19 -3.81 0.56
N LEU A 442 -0.86 -3.13 1.04
CA LEU A 442 -2.11 -3.78 1.42
C LEU A 442 -2.86 -4.31 0.20
N ALA A 443 -2.92 -3.53 -0.88
CA ALA A 443 -3.51 -3.94 -2.15
C ALA A 443 -2.82 -5.20 -2.70
N GLU A 444 -1.49 -5.22 -2.75
CA GLU A 444 -0.71 -6.40 -3.19
C GLU A 444 -0.99 -7.64 -2.33
N ALA A 445 -1.10 -7.47 -1.00
CA ALA A 445 -1.41 -8.58 -0.11
C ALA A 445 -2.85 -9.08 -0.30
N LEU A 446 -3.81 -8.16 -0.45
CA LEU A 446 -5.22 -8.45 -0.62
C LEU A 446 -5.51 -9.14 -1.96
N VAL A 447 -4.80 -8.76 -3.02
CA VAL A 447 -4.86 -9.44 -4.32
C VAL A 447 -4.44 -10.92 -4.21
N ARG A 448 -3.47 -11.25 -3.34
CA ARG A 448 -3.04 -12.64 -3.13
C ARG A 448 -4.04 -13.44 -2.29
N GLU A 449 -4.70 -12.76 -1.36
CA GLU A 449 -5.70 -13.35 -0.45
C GLU A 449 -7.13 -13.19 -0.98
N SER A 450 -7.32 -12.84 -2.25
CA SER A 450 -8.63 -12.48 -2.82
C SER A 450 -9.65 -13.62 -2.77
N GLY A 451 -9.19 -14.87 -2.78
CA GLY A 451 -10.05 -16.05 -2.63
C GLY A 451 -10.76 -16.14 -1.28
N GLY A 452 -10.27 -15.44 -0.25
CA GLY A 452 -10.90 -15.36 1.07
C GLY A 452 -11.93 -14.24 1.23
N LEU A 453 -12.15 -13.42 0.19
CA LEU A 453 -13.11 -12.32 0.23
C LEU A 453 -14.51 -12.77 -0.18
N SER A 454 -15.55 -12.13 0.37
CA SER A 454 -16.90 -12.27 -0.17
C SER A 454 -17.04 -11.53 -1.51
N ALA A 455 -18.05 -11.88 -2.32
CA ALA A 455 -18.30 -11.18 -3.60
C ALA A 455 -18.48 -9.65 -3.42
N MET A 456 -19.24 -9.25 -2.39
CA MET A 456 -19.39 -7.85 -2.00
C MET A 456 -18.05 -7.19 -1.71
N GLN A 457 -17.22 -7.80 -0.84
CA GLN A 457 -15.89 -7.28 -0.49
C GLN A 457 -14.98 -7.22 -1.73
N LEU A 458 -15.03 -8.24 -2.59
CA LEU A 458 -14.23 -8.28 -3.81
C LEU A 458 -14.61 -7.13 -4.75
N SER A 459 -15.91 -6.83 -4.92
CA SER A 459 -16.37 -5.68 -5.71
C SER A 459 -15.91 -4.34 -5.11
N GLU A 460 -15.97 -4.19 -3.78
CA GLU A 460 -15.55 -3.00 -3.06
C GLU A 460 -14.04 -2.79 -3.20
N VAL A 461 -13.25 -3.85 -3.06
CA VAL A 461 -11.80 -3.81 -3.27
C VAL A 461 -11.46 -3.36 -4.67
N VAL A 462 -12.07 -3.93 -5.71
CA VAL A 462 -11.78 -3.56 -7.10
C VAL A 462 -12.13 -2.08 -7.34
N ALA A 463 -13.22 -1.58 -6.77
CA ALA A 463 -13.55 -0.15 -6.82
C ALA A 463 -12.52 0.72 -6.08
N LEU A 464 -12.05 0.30 -4.90
CA LEU A 464 -10.98 1.00 -4.17
C LEU A 464 -9.66 1.01 -4.96
N LEU A 465 -9.30 -0.10 -5.60
CA LEU A 465 -8.10 -0.18 -6.44
C LEU A 465 -8.16 0.82 -7.61
N ARG A 466 -9.34 0.98 -8.23
CA ARG A 466 -9.58 2.03 -9.24
C ARG A 466 -9.36 3.42 -8.65
N ASP A 467 -10.00 3.72 -7.52
CA ASP A 467 -9.97 5.07 -6.93
C ASP A 467 -8.55 5.48 -6.50
N MET A 468 -7.74 4.51 -6.09
CA MET A 468 -6.32 4.72 -5.76
C MET A 468 -5.39 4.74 -6.98
N ALA A 469 -5.91 4.55 -8.19
CA ALA A 469 -5.14 4.37 -9.43
C ALA A 469 -4.06 3.29 -9.29
N PHE A 470 -4.43 2.12 -8.76
CA PHE A 470 -3.53 0.98 -8.61
C PHE A 470 -3.10 0.44 -9.99
N ASP A 471 -1.79 0.36 -10.23
CA ASP A 471 -1.20 0.15 -11.57
C ASP A 471 -0.51 -1.22 -11.76
N ASP A 472 -0.59 -2.13 -10.77
CA ASP A 472 -0.11 -3.50 -10.94
C ASP A 472 -1.05 -4.31 -11.84
N ALA A 473 -0.76 -4.29 -13.14
CA ALA A 473 -1.52 -5.01 -14.15
C ALA A 473 -1.66 -6.51 -13.87
N TRP A 474 -0.66 -7.14 -13.25
CA TRP A 474 -0.74 -8.56 -12.89
C TRP A 474 -1.69 -8.77 -11.71
N GLY A 475 -1.58 -7.93 -10.69
CA GLY A 475 -2.49 -7.98 -9.56
C GLY A 475 -3.94 -7.72 -9.96
N LEU A 476 -4.18 -6.75 -10.84
CA LEU A 476 -5.48 -6.49 -11.44
C LEU A 476 -6.02 -7.69 -12.23
N TYR A 477 -5.17 -8.35 -13.02
CA TYR A 477 -5.56 -9.56 -13.73
C TYR A 477 -5.94 -10.72 -12.80
N LEU A 478 -5.19 -10.93 -11.70
CA LEU A 478 -5.49 -11.99 -10.75
C LEU A 478 -6.83 -11.76 -10.04
N ILE A 479 -7.10 -10.54 -9.59
CA ILE A 479 -8.34 -10.22 -8.89
C ILE A 479 -9.56 -10.28 -9.83
N THR A 480 -9.41 -9.88 -11.10
CA THR A 480 -10.50 -10.02 -12.09
C THR A 480 -10.77 -11.48 -12.45
N LYS A 481 -9.74 -12.33 -12.54
CA LYS A 481 -9.92 -13.77 -12.77
C LYS A 481 -10.61 -14.45 -11.59
N GLU A 482 -10.28 -14.07 -10.37
CA GLU A 482 -10.98 -14.57 -9.19
C GLU A 482 -12.45 -14.13 -9.18
N ALA A 483 -12.73 -12.87 -9.51
CA ALA A 483 -14.10 -12.37 -9.64
C ALA A 483 -14.89 -13.10 -10.74
N SER A 484 -14.26 -13.35 -11.89
CA SER A 484 -14.87 -14.08 -13.03
C SER A 484 -15.35 -15.48 -12.65
N ARG A 485 -14.61 -16.21 -11.81
CA ARG A 485 -14.99 -17.56 -11.35
C ARG A 485 -16.22 -17.57 -10.44
N ARG A 486 -16.54 -16.42 -9.83
CA ARG A 486 -17.52 -16.27 -8.77
C ARG A 486 -18.67 -15.34 -9.14
N LEU A 487 -18.85 -15.00 -10.42
CA LEU A 487 -19.85 -14.04 -10.90
C LEU A 487 -21.28 -14.35 -10.42
N GLN A 488 -21.61 -15.62 -10.25
CA GLN A 488 -22.87 -16.12 -9.70
C GLN A 488 -23.13 -15.69 -8.25
N GLU A 489 -22.08 -15.38 -7.47
CA GLU A 489 -22.19 -14.94 -6.08
C GLU A 489 -22.43 -13.44 -5.93
N PHE A 490 -22.19 -12.65 -7.00
CA PHE A 490 -22.34 -11.19 -6.94
C PHE A 490 -23.80 -10.81 -7.08
N GLY A 491 -24.32 -9.99 -6.16
CA GLY A 491 -25.62 -9.33 -6.35
C GLY A 491 -25.58 -8.31 -7.50
N PRO A 492 -26.73 -7.80 -7.96
CA PRO A 492 -26.81 -6.83 -9.05
C PRO A 492 -25.94 -5.57 -8.84
N GLU A 493 -25.98 -5.02 -7.63
CA GLU A 493 -25.20 -3.82 -7.27
C GLU A 493 -23.69 -4.09 -7.28
N ASP A 494 -23.27 -5.21 -6.67
CA ASP A 494 -21.86 -5.58 -6.59
C ASP A 494 -21.28 -5.93 -7.96
N LEU A 495 -22.06 -6.61 -8.82
CA LEU A 495 -21.63 -6.90 -10.19
C LEU A 495 -21.49 -5.61 -11.00
N ALA A 496 -22.47 -4.70 -10.92
CA ALA A 496 -22.38 -3.42 -11.61
C ALA A 496 -21.16 -2.62 -11.16
N ARG A 497 -20.92 -2.54 -9.84
CA ARG A 497 -19.74 -1.89 -9.26
C ARG A 497 -18.43 -2.52 -9.77
N LEU A 498 -18.34 -3.85 -9.77
CA LEU A 498 -17.18 -4.59 -10.25
C LEU A 498 -16.88 -4.26 -11.71
N VAL A 499 -17.86 -4.43 -12.62
CA VAL A 499 -17.64 -4.27 -14.07
C VAL A 499 -17.30 -2.82 -14.41
N VAL A 500 -17.95 -1.84 -13.77
CA VAL A 500 -17.62 -0.41 -13.92
C VAL A 500 -16.17 -0.15 -13.49
N ALA A 501 -15.77 -0.65 -12.32
CA ALA A 501 -14.42 -0.44 -11.81
C ALA A 501 -13.34 -1.06 -12.72
N VAL A 502 -13.57 -2.27 -13.23
CA VAL A 502 -12.66 -2.93 -14.18
C VAL A 502 -12.54 -2.15 -15.49
N ALA A 503 -13.67 -1.66 -16.01
CA ALA A 503 -13.70 -0.85 -17.23
C ALA A 503 -12.93 0.47 -17.07
N ASP A 504 -13.06 1.13 -15.92
CA ASP A 504 -12.37 2.39 -15.59
C ASP A 504 -10.85 2.19 -15.44
N MET A 505 -10.41 1.02 -14.95
CA MET A 505 -8.99 0.66 -14.86
C MET A 505 -8.40 0.20 -16.20
N HIS A 506 -9.19 0.17 -17.28
CA HIS A 506 -8.79 -0.26 -18.62
C HIS A 506 -8.20 -1.68 -18.68
N VAL A 507 -8.69 -2.58 -17.82
CA VAL A 507 -8.30 -3.99 -17.84
C VAL A 507 -9.09 -4.70 -18.92
N GLY A 508 -8.44 -4.98 -20.06
CA GLY A 508 -9.05 -5.69 -21.19
C GLY A 508 -9.18 -7.19 -20.95
N ASP A 509 -10.13 -7.61 -20.11
CA ASP A 509 -10.49 -9.00 -19.86
C ASP A 509 -11.82 -9.35 -20.55
N SER A 510 -11.74 -9.77 -21.82
CA SER A 510 -12.93 -10.10 -22.63
C SER A 510 -13.73 -11.26 -22.04
N GLU A 511 -13.06 -12.25 -21.45
CA GLU A 511 -13.72 -13.39 -20.79
C GLU A 511 -14.56 -12.94 -19.59
N LEU A 512 -14.02 -12.02 -18.78
CA LEU A 512 -14.79 -11.41 -17.69
C LEU A 512 -15.98 -10.63 -18.23
N GLY A 513 -15.79 -9.83 -19.29
CA GLY A 513 -16.86 -9.04 -19.89
C GLY A 513 -18.00 -9.90 -20.44
N GLU A 514 -17.69 -10.93 -21.23
CA GLU A 514 -18.68 -11.88 -21.75
C GLU A 514 -19.40 -12.62 -20.64
N SER A 515 -18.66 -13.10 -19.63
CA SER A 515 -19.24 -13.83 -18.49
C SER A 515 -20.13 -12.92 -17.64
N ALA A 516 -19.73 -11.66 -17.43
CA ALA A 516 -20.53 -10.67 -16.71
C ALA A 516 -21.80 -10.29 -17.48
N ALA A 517 -21.71 -10.14 -18.81
CA ALA A 517 -22.87 -9.91 -19.66
C ALA A 517 -23.89 -11.06 -19.55
N ALA A 518 -23.42 -12.31 -19.64
CA ALA A 518 -24.25 -13.49 -19.48
C ALA A 518 -24.87 -13.57 -18.07
N ALA A 519 -24.09 -13.30 -17.02
CA ALA A 519 -24.57 -13.31 -15.64
C ALA A 519 -25.61 -12.21 -15.35
N ALA A 520 -25.46 -11.03 -15.95
CA ALA A 520 -26.43 -9.94 -15.85
C ALA A 520 -27.71 -10.25 -16.65
N ALA A 521 -27.58 -10.81 -17.86
CA ALA A 521 -28.73 -11.21 -18.66
C ALA A 521 -29.55 -12.33 -17.99
N ALA A 522 -28.89 -13.32 -17.39
CA ALA A 522 -29.56 -14.41 -16.67
C ALA A 522 -30.37 -13.95 -15.46
N ARG A 523 -29.97 -12.83 -14.83
CA ARG A 523 -30.60 -12.27 -13.62
C ARG A 523 -31.23 -10.91 -13.86
N ARG A 524 -31.59 -10.61 -15.10
CA ARG A 524 -31.97 -9.27 -15.54
C ARG A 524 -33.09 -8.63 -14.70
N GLY A 525 -34.07 -9.42 -14.27
CA GLY A 525 -35.19 -8.95 -13.43
C GLY A 525 -34.80 -8.49 -12.02
N GLU A 526 -33.57 -8.80 -11.56
CA GLU A 526 -33.05 -8.35 -10.27
C GLU A 526 -32.36 -6.98 -10.34
N TYR A 527 -32.01 -6.51 -11.56
CA TYR A 527 -31.28 -5.26 -11.75
C TYR A 527 -32.24 -4.09 -11.91
N SER A 528 -31.86 -2.93 -11.36
CA SER A 528 -32.48 -1.67 -11.77
C SER A 528 -32.08 -1.29 -13.20
N SER A 529 -32.88 -0.46 -13.85
CA SER A 529 -32.55 0.09 -15.17
C SER A 529 -31.19 0.79 -15.17
N ASP A 530 -30.88 1.56 -14.12
CA ASP A 530 -29.61 2.27 -13.97
C ASP A 530 -28.42 1.30 -13.86
N GLN A 531 -28.58 0.20 -13.11
CA GLN A 531 -27.55 -0.83 -12.98
C GLN A 531 -27.29 -1.53 -14.31
N LEU A 532 -28.33 -1.90 -15.06
CA LEU A 532 -28.18 -2.49 -16.40
C LEU A 532 -27.53 -1.51 -17.39
N GLY A 533 -27.87 -0.23 -17.31
CA GLY A 533 -27.22 0.83 -18.08
C GLY A 533 -25.73 0.92 -17.78
N ALA A 534 -25.36 0.97 -16.49
CA ALA A 534 -23.97 1.03 -16.06
C ALA A 534 -23.15 -0.19 -16.48
N VAL A 535 -23.71 -1.41 -16.35
CA VAL A 535 -23.07 -2.65 -16.82
C VAL A 535 -22.85 -2.60 -18.33
N ARG A 536 -23.87 -2.21 -19.10
CA ARG A 536 -23.79 -2.14 -20.57
C ARG A 536 -22.72 -1.16 -21.05
N ASP A 537 -22.66 0.02 -20.45
CA ASP A 537 -21.67 1.03 -20.81
C ASP A 537 -20.25 0.63 -20.37
N ALA A 538 -20.11 -0.04 -19.22
CA ALA A 538 -18.83 -0.60 -18.80
C ALA A 538 -18.34 -1.71 -19.75
N LEU A 539 -19.21 -2.62 -20.17
CA LEU A 539 -18.88 -3.67 -21.15
C LEU A 539 -18.42 -3.10 -22.49
N ARG A 540 -19.11 -2.07 -22.99
CA ARG A 540 -18.70 -1.37 -24.22
C ARG A 540 -17.31 -0.74 -24.09
N ARG A 541 -17.01 -0.12 -22.93
CA ARG A 541 -15.68 0.44 -22.65
C ARG A 541 -14.59 -0.62 -22.54
N MET A 542 -14.94 -1.83 -22.12
CA MET A 542 -14.06 -3.01 -22.16
C MET A 542 -13.92 -3.61 -23.57
N GLY A 543 -14.62 -3.07 -24.58
CA GLY A 543 -14.63 -3.60 -25.94
C GLY A 543 -15.46 -4.89 -26.10
N CYS A 544 -16.32 -5.19 -25.14
CA CYS A 544 -17.23 -6.33 -25.19
C CYS A 544 -18.55 -5.87 -25.80
N ASP A 545 -19.10 -6.67 -26.72
CA ASP A 545 -20.47 -6.44 -27.20
C ASP A 545 -21.44 -7.02 -26.16
N PRO A 546 -22.22 -6.18 -25.44
CA PRO A 546 -23.20 -6.67 -24.49
C PRO A 546 -24.33 -7.48 -25.18
N GLY A 547 -24.41 -7.43 -26.51
CA GLY A 547 -25.39 -8.12 -27.33
C GLY A 547 -26.83 -7.63 -27.09
N ASP A 548 -27.77 -8.25 -27.81
CA ASP A 548 -29.20 -8.00 -27.63
C ASP A 548 -29.71 -8.42 -26.25
N ALA A 549 -28.97 -9.30 -25.56
CA ALA A 549 -29.31 -9.86 -24.25
C ALA A 549 -29.52 -8.79 -23.16
N LEU A 550 -28.76 -7.68 -23.24
CA LEU A 550 -28.91 -6.53 -22.35
C LEU A 550 -29.65 -5.34 -23.00
N ALA A 551 -30.03 -5.44 -24.28
CA ALA A 551 -30.65 -4.35 -25.04
C ALA A 551 -32.18 -4.33 -24.94
N ALA A 552 -32.83 -5.46 -24.63
CA ALA A 552 -34.26 -5.64 -24.82
C ALA A 552 -35.13 -5.06 -23.68
N GLU A 553 -35.15 -3.74 -23.46
CA GLU A 553 -36.31 -2.94 -22.96
C GLU A 553 -35.80 -1.53 -22.60
N ALA A 554 -35.97 -0.62 -23.55
CA ALA A 554 -36.08 0.81 -23.33
C ALA A 554 -37.53 1.21 -23.63
#